data_AF-A0A9D7YXV4-F1
#
_entry.id   AF-A0A9D7YXV4-F1
#
_cell.length_a   1.000
_cell.length_b   1.000
_cell.length_c   1.000
_cell.angle_alpha   90.00
_cell.angle_beta   90.00
_cell.angle_gamma   90.00
#
_symmetry.space_group_name_H-M   'P 1'
#
loop_
_entity.id
_entity.type
_entity.pdbx_description
1 polymer ?
#
loop_
_entity_poly.entity_id
_entity_poly.type
_entity_poly.pdbx_seq_one_letter_code
_entity_poly.pdbx_strand_id
1 'polypeptide(L)' 'MFIVLMTPKDIKIKFPLWQYLNQPLFSPDTKLVWNPHRFALVWRLQMLERCWTKECDAKGPQQH' A
#
# COMPACT_ATOMS: atom_id res chain seq x y z
N MET A 1 -16.17 3.31 -0.04
CA MET A 1 -16.10 1.85 0.14
C MET A 1 -14.62 1.46 0.24
N PHE A 2 -14.06 1.44 1.45
CA PHE A 2 -12.65 1.13 1.69
C PHE A 2 -12.54 -0.34 2.10
N ILE A 3 -11.99 -1.18 1.22
CA ILE A 3 -11.69 -2.56 1.58
C ILE A 3 -10.46 -2.53 2.50
N VAL A 4 -10.70 -2.78 3.79
CA VAL A 4 -9.66 -3.13 4.76
C VAL A 4 -9.26 -4.58 4.45
N LEU A 5 -8.19 -4.77 3.68
CA LEU A 5 -7.67 -6.10 3.38
C LEU A 5 -6.73 -6.54 4.52
N MET A 6 -7.26 -7.47 5.30
CA MET A 6 -6.69 -8.34 6.34
C MET A 6 -5.18 -8.25 6.59
N THR A 7 -4.84 -8.03 7.86
CA THR A 7 -3.50 -8.27 8.44
C THR A 7 -3.22 -9.78 8.50
N PRO A 8 -2.22 -10.32 7.77
CA PRO A 8 -1.65 -11.62 8.08
C PRO A 8 -0.47 -11.38 9.02
N LYS A 9 -0.61 -11.76 10.28
CA LYS A 9 0.38 -11.47 11.32
C LYS A 9 1.77 -12.05 11.02
N ASP A 10 1.91 -13.02 10.11
CA ASP A 10 3.22 -13.64 9.80
C ASP A 10 3.35 -14.17 8.36
N ILE A 11 3.00 -13.36 7.34
CA ILE A 11 3.31 -13.72 5.96
C ILE A 11 4.33 -12.72 5.41
N LYS A 12 5.62 -13.09 5.45
CA LYS A 12 6.77 -12.37 4.83
C LYS A 12 6.70 -12.36 3.28
N ILE A 13 5.50 -12.29 2.70
CA ILE A 13 5.38 -12.03 1.28
C ILE A 13 5.63 -10.53 1.08
N LYS A 14 6.86 -10.19 0.71
CA LYS A 14 7.31 -8.81 0.40
C LYS A 14 6.61 -8.24 -0.85
N PHE A 15 5.88 -9.06 -1.60
CA PHE A 15 5.26 -8.70 -2.86
C PHE A 15 3.73 -8.66 -2.76
N PRO A 16 3.07 -7.53 -3.04
CA PRO A 16 1.61 -7.42 -3.00
C PRO A 16 0.95 -8.12 -4.21
N LEU A 17 0.99 -9.46 -4.21
CA LEU A 17 0.55 -10.31 -5.33
C LEU A 17 -0.92 -10.07 -5.68
N TRP A 18 -1.78 -9.98 -4.67
CA TRP A 18 -3.21 -9.73 -4.86
C TRP A 18 -3.47 -8.37 -5.52
N GLN A 19 -2.73 -7.34 -5.13
CA GLN A 19 -2.87 -5.99 -5.68
C GLN A 19 -2.31 -5.91 -7.10
N TYR A 20 -1.27 -6.68 -7.40
CA TYR A 20 -0.75 -6.81 -8.75
C TYR A 20 -1.76 -7.49 -9.68
N LEU A 21 -2.42 -8.56 -9.22
CA LEU A 21 -3.45 -9.26 -10.00
C LEU A 21 -4.72 -8.41 -10.17
N ASN A 22 -5.07 -7.62 -9.16
CA ASN A 22 -6.23 -6.73 -9.20
C ASN A 22 -5.93 -5.35 -9.81
N GLN A 23 -4.83 -5.22 -10.56
CA GLN A 23 -4.52 -3.99 -11.25
C GLN A 23 -5.61 -3.68 -12.31
N PRO A 24 -6.06 -2.42 -12.44
CA PRO A 24 -7.03 -2.06 -13.46
C PRO A 24 -6.44 -2.25 -14.86
N LEU A 25 -6.87 -3.29 -15.56
CA LEU A 25 -6.30 -3.72 -16.85
C LEU A 25 -6.59 -2.75 -18.01
N PHE A 26 -7.59 -1.87 -17.88
CA PHE A 26 -8.11 -1.05 -18.98
C PHE A 26 -8.53 0.38 -18.58
N SER A 27 -8.02 0.90 -17.46
CA SER A 27 -8.37 2.26 -17.02
C SER A 27 -7.48 3.30 -17.72
N PRO A 28 -8.06 4.31 -18.39
CA PRO A 28 -7.28 5.36 -19.08
C PRO A 28 -6.46 6.21 -18.10
N ASP A 29 -6.89 6.28 -16.84
CA ASP A 29 -6.28 7.11 -15.81
C ASP A 29 -5.11 6.44 -15.09
N THR A 30 -4.95 5.11 -15.21
CA THR A 30 -3.93 4.36 -14.49
C THR A 30 -3.01 3.63 -15.43
N LYS A 31 -1.71 3.90 -15.30
CA LYS A 31 -0.68 3.18 -16.08
C LYS A 31 -0.61 1.73 -15.62
N LEU A 32 -0.92 0.82 -16.54
CA LEU A 32 -0.77 -0.61 -16.33
C LEU A 32 0.72 -0.95 -16.18
N VAL A 33 1.09 -1.65 -15.11
CA VAL A 33 2.49 -1.99 -14.82
C VAL A 33 2.67 -3.50 -14.94
N TRP A 34 3.14 -3.93 -16.11
CA TRP A 34 3.39 -5.34 -16.43
C TRP A 34 4.60 -5.97 -15.73
N ASN A 35 5.53 -5.16 -15.23
CA ASN A 35 6.70 -5.67 -14.54
C ASN A 35 6.39 -5.79 -13.04
N PRO A 36 6.37 -7.01 -12.46
CA PRO A 36 6.04 -7.22 -11.05
C PRO A 36 7.00 -6.49 -10.12
N HIS A 37 8.29 -6.48 -10.43
CA HIS A 37 9.29 -5.79 -9.61
C HIS A 37 9.06 -4.28 -9.60
N ARG A 38 8.71 -3.71 -10.76
CA ARG A 38 8.36 -2.28 -10.88
C ARG A 38 7.08 -1.97 -10.11
N PHE A 39 6.07 -2.81 -10.19
CA PHE A 39 4.83 -2.66 -9.43
C PHE A 39 5.09 -2.66 -7.93
N ALA A 40 5.93 -3.58 -7.44
CA ALA A 40 6.28 -3.67 -6.02
C ALA A 40 6.89 -2.36 -5.49
N LEU A 41 7.80 -1.76 -6.26
CA LEU A 41 8.42 -0.48 -5.90
C LEU A 41 7.41 0.66 -5.88
N VAL A 42 6.58 0.78 -6.92
CA VAL A 42 5.54 1.82 -6.99
C VAL A 42 4.54 1.66 -5.85
N TRP A 43 4.10 0.44 -5.58
CA TRP A 43 3.16 0.15 -4.49
C TRP A 43 3.75 0.52 -3.13
N ARG A 44 5.03 0.25 -2.90
CA ARG A 44 5.72 0.62 -1.66
C ARG A 44 5.80 2.14 -1.49
N LEU A 45 6.10 2.88 -2.57
CA LEU A 45 6.13 4.35 -2.54
C LEU A 45 4.76 4.92 -2.19
N GLN A 46 3.69 4.41 -2.82
CA GLN A 46 2.32 4.83 -2.52
C GLN A 46 1.91 4.56 -1.07
N MET A 47 2.34 3.42 -0.51
CA MET A 47 2.11 3.12 0.91
C MET A 47 2.84 4.12 1.82
N LEU A 48 4.10 4.44 1.51
CA LEU A 48 4.85 5.46 2.26
C LEU A 48 4.18 6.83 2.17
N GLU A 49 3.78 7.25 0.98
CA GLU A 49 3.12 8.54 0.76
C GLU A 49 1.80 8.65 1.56
N ARG A 50 1.01 7.58 1.59
CA ARG A 50 -0.21 7.51 2.43
C ARG A 50 0.05 7.54 3.92
N CYS A 51 1.18 7.01 4.37
CA CYS A 51 1.59 7.13 5.77
C CYS A 51 2.14 8.53 6.06
N TRP A 52 2.82 9.14 5.09
CA TRP A 52 3.40 10.47 5.20
C TRP A 52 2.32 11.56 5.28
N THR A 53 1.20 11.39 4.58
CA THR A 53 0.06 12.33 4.66
C THR A 53 -0.79 12.17 5.92
N LYS A 54 -0.56 11.13 6.73
CA LYS A 54 -1.22 10.98 8.02
C LYS A 54 -0.46 11.76 9.08
N GLU A 55 -1.16 12.62 9.81
CA GLU A 55 -0.60 13.22 11.02
C GLU A 55 -0.22 12.10 12.00
N CYS A 56 0.98 12.20 12.57
CA CYS A 56 1.43 11.24 13.57
C CYS A 56 0.62 11.45 14.85
N ASP A 57 -0.36 10.57 15.11
CA ASP A 57 -1.11 10.48 16.38
C ASP A 57 -0.25 10.03 17.58
N ALA A 58 1.08 10.09 17.46
CA ALA A 58 2.01 9.88 18.56
C ALA A 58 1.95 11.07 19.54
N LYS A 59 0.78 11.28 20.15
CA LYS A 59 0.66 12.03 21.40
C LYS A 59 1.36 11.17 22.44
N GLY A 60 2.62 11.53 22.74
CA GLY A 60 3.31 10.96 23.90
C GLY A 60 2.44 11.12 25.15
N PRO A 61 2.52 10.20 26.12
CA PRO A 61 1.78 10.34 27.36
C PRO A 61 2.12 11.70 27.98
N GLN A 62 1.13 12.58 28.11
CA GLN A 62 1.25 13.82 28.84
C GLN A 62 1.53 13.44 30.30
N GLN A 63 2.78 13.56 30.73
CA GLN A 63 3.14 13.43 32.13
C GLN A 63 2.72 14.73 32.84
N HIS A 64 1.74 14.61 33.75
CA HIS A 64 1.40 15.61 34.75
C HIS A 64 2.25 15.39 35.99
#